data_AF-A0A7Y0Y3L9-F1
#
_entry.id   AF-A0A7Y0Y3L9-F1
#
_cell.length_a   1.000
_cell.length_b   1.000
_cell.length_c   1.000
_cell.angle_alpha   90.00
_cell.angle_beta   90.00
_cell.angle_gamma   90.00
#
_symmetry.space_group_name_H-M   'P 1'
#
loop_
_entity.id
_entity.type
_entity.pdbx_description
1 polymer ?
#
loop_
_entity_poly.entity_id
_entity_poly.type
_entity_poly.pdbx_seq_one_letter_code
_entity_poly.pdbx_strand_id
1 'polypeptide(L)'
;MTDAKLPPAWELALLSLREAHAQIPAHVSVHEVPAPKEIAPFAAAISGETALHVAAETPAVGRLVLLFDPQEQPGWGGQFRVVALVASETELNLGEDPLAGEVAWSWLRDALAGREAHYSHLVGTATATINRSFSGDSLRGTSASLEIRASWTPTSYDLSAHFLAWVDTLLQSTGFSPEENVVGLRSL
;
A
#
# COMPACT_ATOMS: atom_id res chain seq x y z
N MET A 1 19.19 -4.99 -31.05
CA MET A 1 18.36 -4.84 -29.85
C MET A 1 18.48 -3.39 -29.44
N THR A 2 17.44 -2.61 -29.72
CA THR A 2 17.44 -1.16 -29.55
C THR A 2 17.69 -0.83 -28.09
N ASP A 3 18.72 -0.02 -27.84
CA ASP A 3 19.01 0.60 -26.56
C ASP A 3 17.81 1.53 -26.25
N ALA A 4 16.79 0.99 -25.60
CA ALA A 4 15.58 1.71 -25.30
C ALA A 4 15.91 2.73 -24.21
N LYS A 5 16.22 3.95 -24.66
CA LYS A 5 16.45 5.09 -23.78
C LYS A 5 15.33 5.16 -22.75
N LEU A 6 15.70 5.21 -21.46
CA LEU A 6 14.76 5.30 -20.35
C LEU A 6 13.83 6.50 -20.58
N PRO A 7 12.49 6.31 -20.61
CA PRO A 7 11.56 7.41 -20.81
C PRO A 7 11.68 8.45 -19.67
N PRO A 8 11.76 9.76 -19.97
CA PRO A 8 11.91 10.78 -18.92
C PRO A 8 10.81 10.75 -17.85
N ALA A 9 9.57 10.39 -18.23
CA ALA A 9 8.47 10.24 -17.28
C ALA A 9 8.70 9.08 -16.29
N TRP A 10 9.26 7.96 -16.76
CA TRP A 10 9.62 6.82 -15.91
C TRP A 10 10.80 7.16 -14.99
N GLU A 11 11.81 7.84 -15.52
CA GLU A 11 12.95 8.31 -14.74
C GLU A 11 12.51 9.25 -13.60
N LEU A 12 11.64 10.23 -13.91
CA LEU A 12 11.12 11.16 -12.92
C LEU A 12 10.30 10.45 -11.83
N ALA A 13 9.48 9.46 -12.22
CA ALA A 13 8.75 8.64 -11.25
C ALA A 13 9.70 7.91 -10.29
N LEU A 14 10.74 7.24 -10.78
CA LEU A 14 11.71 6.54 -9.92
C LEU A 14 12.50 7.49 -9.01
N LEU A 15 12.89 8.67 -9.53
CA LEU A 15 13.56 9.69 -8.73
C LEU A 15 12.66 10.20 -7.60
N SER A 16 11.38 10.44 -7.89
CA SER A 16 10.41 10.90 -6.89
C SER A 16 10.22 9.89 -5.75
N LEU A 17 10.16 8.58 -6.05
CA LEU A 17 10.12 7.54 -5.02
C LEU A 17 11.36 7.57 -4.13
N ARG A 18 12.54 7.73 -4.73
CA ARG A 18 13.82 7.77 -4.00
C ARG A 18 13.89 8.99 -3.08
N GLU A 19 13.38 10.13 -3.51
CA GLU A 19 13.32 11.34 -2.69
C GLU A 19 12.31 11.20 -1.55
N ALA A 20 11.13 10.63 -1.84
CA ALA A 20 10.10 10.35 -0.86
C ALA A 20 10.53 9.32 0.19
N HIS A 21 11.45 8.41 -0.14
CA HIS A 21 11.98 7.41 0.79
C HIS A 21 12.55 8.03 2.09
N ALA A 22 13.13 9.23 2.02
CA ALA A 22 13.67 9.92 3.19
C ALA A 22 12.57 10.35 4.20
N GLN A 23 11.30 10.34 3.79
CA GLN A 23 10.15 10.73 4.60
C GLN A 23 9.42 9.54 5.22
N ILE A 24 9.89 8.31 4.97
CA ILE A 24 9.29 7.10 5.54
C ILE A 24 9.52 7.09 7.06
N PRO A 25 8.48 6.89 7.87
CA PRO A 25 8.64 6.77 9.31
C PRO A 25 9.56 5.61 9.70
N ALA A 26 10.35 5.76 10.77
CA ALA A 26 11.35 4.78 11.18
C ALA A 26 10.80 3.37 11.50
N HIS A 27 9.49 3.27 11.73
CA HIS A 27 8.79 2.02 12.00
C HIS A 27 8.17 1.40 10.73
N VAL A 28 8.55 1.85 9.54
CA VAL A 28 8.25 1.17 8.27
C VAL A 28 9.55 0.89 7.55
N SER A 29 9.73 -0.36 7.14
CA SER A 29 10.81 -0.77 6.25
C SER A 29 10.25 -0.97 4.85
N VAL A 30 10.98 -0.49 3.85
CA VAL A 30 10.67 -0.76 2.44
C VAL A 30 11.91 -1.20 1.71
N HIS A 31 11.74 -2.01 0.68
CA HIS A 31 12.82 -2.40 -0.21
C HIS A 31 12.29 -2.77 -1.59
N GLU A 32 13.13 -2.59 -2.61
CA GLU A 32 12.81 -3.01 -3.97
C GLU A 32 12.70 -4.53 -4.06
N VAL A 33 11.71 -5.02 -4.80
CA VAL A 33 11.50 -6.43 -5.09
C VAL A 33 11.28 -6.64 -6.59
N PRO A 34 11.47 -7.86 -7.13
CA PRO A 34 11.24 -8.11 -8.54
C PRO A 34 9.83 -7.69 -8.98
N ALA A 35 9.74 -6.82 -9.98
CA ALA A 35 8.47 -6.38 -10.54
C ALA A 35 7.79 -7.51 -11.36
N PRO A 36 6.46 -7.48 -11.51
CA PRO A 36 5.77 -8.36 -12.45
C PRO A 36 6.33 -8.18 -13.87
N LYS A 37 6.50 -9.29 -14.57
CA LYS A 37 6.93 -9.29 -15.97
C LYS A 37 5.72 -9.26 -16.88
N GLU A 38 5.92 -8.78 -18.10
CA GLU A 38 4.95 -8.89 -19.21
C GLU A 38 3.65 -8.07 -19.08
N ILE A 39 3.45 -7.34 -17.97
CA ILE A 39 2.31 -6.42 -17.85
C ILE A 39 2.57 -5.11 -18.59
N ALA A 40 3.77 -4.55 -18.48
CA ALA A 40 4.13 -3.27 -19.10
C ALA A 40 5.61 -3.25 -19.52
N PRO A 41 6.02 -2.39 -20.48
CA PRO A 41 7.41 -2.27 -20.88
C PRO A 41 8.34 -1.83 -19.74
N PHE A 42 7.83 -1.03 -18.80
CA PHE A 42 8.55 -0.58 -17.62
C PHE A 42 7.74 -0.92 -16.36
N ALA A 43 8.40 -1.53 -15.39
CA ALA A 43 7.80 -1.90 -14.13
C ALA A 43 8.81 -1.82 -12.98
N ALA A 44 8.33 -1.41 -11.80
CA ALA A 44 9.07 -1.40 -10.54
C ALA A 44 8.15 -1.92 -9.43
N ALA A 45 8.72 -2.57 -8.42
CA ALA A 45 7.95 -3.03 -7.27
C ALA A 45 8.70 -2.81 -5.97
N ILE A 46 7.96 -2.42 -4.94
CA ILE A 46 8.45 -2.16 -3.60
C ILE A 46 7.64 -3.03 -2.64
N SER A 47 8.32 -3.74 -1.76
CA SER A 47 7.70 -4.40 -0.61
C SER A 47 7.85 -3.49 0.61
N GLY A 48 6.82 -3.46 1.44
CA GLY A 48 6.79 -2.67 2.68
C GLY A 48 6.32 -3.52 3.84
N GLU A 49 6.88 -3.28 5.02
CA GLU A 49 6.51 -3.94 6.26
C GLU A 49 6.64 -2.96 7.43
N THR A 50 5.64 -2.92 8.29
CA THR A 50 5.68 -2.13 9.54
C THR A 50 6.49 -2.85 10.61
N ALA A 51 7.13 -2.13 11.52
CA ALA A 51 7.71 -2.75 12.70
C ALA A 51 6.63 -3.37 13.58
N LEU A 52 6.98 -4.44 14.30
CA LEU A 52 6.17 -4.96 15.41
C LEU A 52 6.08 -3.87 16.49
N HIS A 53 4.90 -3.29 16.67
CA HIS A 53 4.64 -2.41 17.80
C HIS A 53 4.04 -3.19 18.98
N VAL A 54 4.23 -2.69 20.20
CA VAL A 54 3.81 -3.35 21.46
C VAL A 54 2.29 -3.62 21.50
N ALA A 55 1.49 -2.91 20.69
CA ALA A 55 0.03 -3.09 20.60
C ALA A 55 -0.45 -3.97 19.42
N ALA A 56 0.36 -4.19 18.38
CA ALA A 56 -0.02 -5.00 17.22
C ALA A 56 0.67 -6.37 17.30
N GLU A 57 -0.10 -7.46 17.25
CA GLU A 57 0.44 -8.83 17.35
C GLU A 57 1.25 -9.23 16.12
N THR A 58 1.03 -8.58 14.97
CA THR A 58 1.76 -8.82 13.72
C THR A 58 2.02 -7.53 12.91
N PRO A 59 3.12 -7.46 12.14
CA PRO A 59 3.34 -6.43 11.12
C PRO A 59 2.23 -6.38 10.07
N ALA A 60 1.91 -5.18 9.59
CA ALA A 60 1.30 -5.06 8.28
C ALA A 60 2.37 -5.24 7.20
N VAL A 61 1.98 -5.89 6.11
CA VAL A 61 2.80 -6.09 4.93
C VAL A 61 2.11 -5.50 3.72
N GLY A 62 2.88 -5.05 2.75
CA GLY A 62 2.32 -4.53 1.52
C GLY A 62 3.24 -4.67 0.34
N ARG A 63 2.66 -4.44 -0.83
CA ARG A 63 3.40 -4.35 -2.08
C ARG A 63 2.85 -3.21 -2.92
N LEU A 64 3.73 -2.33 -3.37
CA LEU A 64 3.44 -1.31 -4.37
C LEU A 64 4.09 -1.71 -5.68
N VAL A 65 3.34 -1.70 -6.77
CA VAL A 65 3.84 -1.93 -8.12
C VAL A 65 3.52 -0.72 -8.97
N LEU A 66 4.55 -0.19 -9.63
CA LEU A 66 4.45 0.83 -10.64
C LEU A 66 4.58 0.17 -12.00
N LEU A 67 3.63 0.46 -12.88
CA LEU A 67 3.64 0.04 -14.27
C LEU A 67 3.62 1.28 -15.14
N PHE A 68 4.41 1.28 -16.21
CA PHE A 68 4.45 2.38 -17.16
C PHE A 68 4.53 1.88 -18.59
N ASP A 69 3.65 2.41 -19.42
CA ASP A 69 3.62 2.19 -20.85
C ASP A 69 3.56 3.54 -21.56
N PRO A 70 4.60 3.95 -22.30
CA PRO A 70 4.58 5.20 -23.07
C PRO A 70 3.44 5.29 -24.08
N GLN A 71 2.87 4.16 -24.50
CA GLN A 71 1.77 4.10 -25.46
C GLN A 71 0.40 4.00 -24.78
N GLU A 72 0.36 3.98 -23.44
CA GLU A 72 -0.81 3.70 -22.62
C GLU A 72 -1.38 2.29 -22.85
N GLN A 73 -2.12 1.79 -21.86
CA GLN A 73 -2.87 0.53 -22.02
C GLN A 73 -4.38 0.77 -21.90
N PRO A 74 -5.18 0.02 -22.67
CA PRO A 74 -6.64 0.08 -22.55
C PRO A 74 -7.09 -0.12 -21.09
N GLY A 75 -7.92 0.80 -20.60
CA GLY A 75 -8.47 0.75 -19.25
C GLY A 75 -7.58 1.33 -18.15
N TRP A 76 -6.32 1.71 -18.43
CA TRP A 76 -5.51 2.45 -17.46
C TRP A 76 -5.97 3.91 -17.33
N GLY A 77 -6.33 4.56 -18.43
CA GLY A 77 -6.68 5.98 -18.41
C GLY A 77 -5.48 6.90 -18.17
N GLY A 78 -4.29 6.46 -18.59
CA GLY A 78 -3.01 7.17 -18.53
C GLY A 78 -1.82 6.24 -18.77
N GLN A 79 -0.62 6.80 -18.86
CA GLN A 79 0.62 6.05 -19.11
C GLN A 79 1.11 5.26 -17.90
N PHE A 80 0.71 5.65 -16.68
CA PHE A 80 1.06 4.97 -15.45
C PHE A 80 -0.11 4.18 -14.89
N ARG A 81 0.20 3.07 -14.23
CA ARG A 81 -0.73 2.36 -13.36
C ARG A 81 -0.03 1.96 -12.08
N VAL A 82 -0.61 2.35 -10.96
CA VAL A 82 -0.17 1.90 -9.64
C VAL A 82 -1.06 0.73 -9.23
N VAL A 83 -0.45 -0.30 -8.68
CA VAL A 83 -1.13 -1.42 -8.04
C VAL A 83 -0.61 -1.53 -6.62
N ALA A 84 -1.49 -1.57 -5.64
CA ALA A 84 -1.14 -1.65 -4.24
C ALA A 84 -1.81 -2.86 -3.58
N LEU A 85 -1.06 -3.51 -2.70
CA LEU A 85 -1.56 -4.45 -1.71
C LEU A 85 -1.14 -3.96 -0.32
N VAL A 86 -2.06 -4.05 0.63
CA VAL A 86 -1.83 -3.87 2.07
C VAL A 86 -2.57 -4.99 2.78
N ALA A 87 -1.91 -5.70 3.67
CA ALA A 87 -2.50 -6.76 4.47
C ALA A 87 -2.01 -6.66 5.91
N SER A 88 -2.92 -6.86 6.86
CA SER A 88 -2.60 -6.89 8.29
C SER A 88 -3.54 -7.83 9.04
N GLU A 89 -3.08 -8.36 10.17
CA GLU A 89 -4.02 -8.87 11.17
C GLU A 89 -4.74 -7.70 11.84
N THR A 90 -5.94 -7.96 12.34
CA THR A 90 -6.78 -6.95 12.96
C THR A 90 -7.51 -7.53 14.16
N GLU A 91 -8.07 -6.65 14.99
CA GLU A 91 -8.90 -7.08 16.10
C GLU A 91 -10.15 -7.83 15.59
N LEU A 92 -10.55 -8.89 16.31
CA LEU A 92 -11.64 -9.75 15.87
C LEU A 92 -12.98 -9.03 15.73
N ASN A 93 -13.28 -8.09 16.62
CA ASN A 93 -14.44 -7.20 16.55
C ASN A 93 -14.48 -6.40 15.24
N LEU A 94 -13.34 -5.86 14.79
CA LEU A 94 -13.26 -5.14 13.52
C LEU A 94 -13.43 -6.10 12.35
N GLY A 95 -12.79 -7.28 12.39
CA GLY A 95 -12.94 -8.28 11.32
C GLY A 95 -14.36 -8.85 11.17
N GLU A 96 -15.13 -8.92 12.26
CA GLU A 96 -16.53 -9.39 12.27
C GLU A 96 -17.53 -8.27 11.93
N ASP A 97 -17.07 -7.01 11.88
CA ASP A 97 -17.92 -5.88 11.50
C ASP A 97 -18.37 -6.00 10.02
N PRO A 98 -19.67 -5.90 9.71
CA PRO A 98 -20.16 -5.91 8.34
C PRO A 98 -19.54 -4.82 7.43
N LEU A 99 -19.03 -3.73 8.02
CA LEU A 99 -18.40 -2.61 7.34
C LEU A 99 -16.86 -2.69 7.34
N ALA A 100 -16.26 -3.77 7.83
CA ALA A 100 -14.80 -3.92 7.91
C ALA A 100 -14.09 -3.64 6.58
N GLY A 101 -14.66 -4.11 5.47
CA GLY A 101 -14.15 -3.83 4.12
C GLY A 101 -14.24 -2.35 3.75
N GLU A 102 -15.34 -1.67 4.11
CA GLU A 102 -15.51 -0.22 3.82
C GLU A 102 -14.55 0.64 4.64
N VAL A 103 -14.32 0.25 5.90
CA VAL A 103 -13.33 0.89 6.79
C VAL A 103 -11.92 0.70 6.22
N ALA A 104 -11.53 -0.53 5.89
CA ALA A 104 -10.23 -0.78 5.27
C ALA A 104 -10.05 -0.02 3.95
N TRP A 105 -11.10 0.04 3.12
CA TRP A 105 -11.08 0.82 1.89
C TRP A 105 -10.95 2.34 2.14
N SER A 106 -11.50 2.86 3.24
CA SER A 106 -11.35 4.28 3.58
C SER A 106 -9.91 4.64 3.89
N TRP A 107 -9.14 3.77 4.57
CA TRP A 107 -7.74 4.03 4.90
C TRP A 107 -6.91 4.42 3.68
N LEU A 108 -7.02 3.66 2.58
CA LEU A 108 -6.31 3.99 1.35
C LEU A 108 -6.77 5.33 0.75
N ARG A 109 -8.09 5.59 0.74
CA ARG A 109 -8.63 6.83 0.17
C ARG A 109 -8.25 8.05 0.99
N ASP A 110 -8.29 7.91 2.31
CA ASP A 110 -7.95 8.96 3.28
C ASP A 110 -6.44 9.26 3.21
N ALA A 111 -5.60 8.23 3.11
CA ALA A 111 -4.16 8.40 2.92
C ALA A 111 -3.82 9.08 1.58
N LEU A 112 -4.46 8.67 0.48
CA LEU A 112 -4.28 9.33 -0.82
C LEU A 112 -4.74 10.80 -0.77
N ALA A 113 -5.86 11.08 -0.11
CA ALA A 113 -6.36 12.44 0.05
C ALA A 113 -5.45 13.30 0.95
N GLY A 114 -5.00 12.75 2.09
CA GLY A 114 -4.14 13.45 3.06
C GLY A 114 -2.75 13.78 2.53
N ARG A 115 -2.23 13.00 1.58
CA ARG A 115 -0.98 13.28 0.85
C ARG A 115 -1.18 14.13 -0.40
N GLU A 116 -2.41 14.55 -0.69
CA GLU A 116 -2.77 15.25 -1.93
C GLU A 116 -2.36 14.47 -3.19
N ALA A 117 -2.40 13.14 -3.11
CA ALA A 117 -2.02 12.25 -4.19
C ALA A 117 -3.13 12.20 -5.24
N HIS A 118 -3.07 13.07 -6.25
CA HIS A 118 -4.10 13.15 -7.28
C HIS A 118 -4.12 11.94 -8.23
N TYR A 119 -5.27 11.27 -8.32
CA TYR A 119 -5.46 10.07 -9.14
C TYR A 119 -6.79 10.08 -9.91
N SER A 120 -6.88 9.16 -10.87
CA SER A 120 -8.11 8.75 -11.53
C SER A 120 -8.21 7.22 -11.57
N HIS A 121 -9.36 6.69 -12.04
CA HIS A 121 -9.55 5.25 -12.28
C HIS A 121 -9.18 4.35 -11.09
N LEU A 122 -9.46 4.80 -9.85
CA LEU A 122 -9.27 4.00 -8.65
C LEU A 122 -10.31 2.88 -8.61
N VAL A 123 -9.82 1.66 -8.50
CA VAL A 123 -10.62 0.44 -8.36
C VAL A 123 -9.90 -0.51 -7.41
N GLY A 124 -10.63 -1.42 -6.78
CA GLY A 124 -10.03 -2.37 -5.87
C GLY A 124 -11.04 -3.18 -5.09
N THR A 125 -10.51 -3.93 -4.14
CA THR A 125 -11.25 -4.74 -3.16
C THR A 125 -10.63 -4.55 -1.79
N ALA A 126 -11.45 -4.56 -0.76
CA ALA A 126 -11.03 -4.71 0.62
C ALA A 126 -11.75 -5.92 1.21
N THR A 127 -10.98 -6.85 1.79
CA THR A 127 -11.48 -8.15 2.23
C THR A 127 -11.15 -8.34 3.71
N ALA A 128 -12.17 -8.64 4.51
CA ALA A 128 -12.01 -9.13 5.87
C ALA A 128 -12.09 -10.67 5.88
N THR A 129 -11.15 -11.32 6.55
CA THR A 129 -11.12 -12.78 6.69
C THR A 129 -11.14 -13.16 8.16
N ILE A 130 -12.09 -14.00 8.55
CA ILE A 130 -12.13 -14.61 9.88
C ILE A 130 -11.67 -16.07 9.79
N ASN A 131 -10.58 -16.39 10.48
CA ASN A 131 -10.07 -17.75 10.57
C ASN A 131 -10.40 -18.35 11.94
N ARG A 132 -11.16 -19.45 11.96
CA ARG A 132 -11.45 -20.23 13.16
C ARG A 132 -10.73 -21.57 13.09
N SER A 133 -9.83 -21.83 14.04
CA SER A 133 -9.03 -23.05 14.10
C SER A 133 -9.64 -24.04 15.10
N PHE A 134 -9.80 -25.31 14.70
CA PHE A 134 -10.39 -26.37 15.53
C PHE A 134 -9.41 -27.53 15.79
N SER A 135 -9.61 -28.25 16.89
CA SER A 135 -8.89 -29.47 17.25
C SER A 135 -9.88 -30.53 17.67
N GLY A 136 -10.28 -31.40 16.74
CA GLY A 136 -11.48 -32.20 16.90
C GLY A 136 -12.70 -31.28 17.05
N ASP A 137 -13.47 -31.47 18.11
CA ASP A 137 -14.69 -30.69 18.36
C ASP A 137 -14.43 -29.38 19.14
N SER A 138 -13.18 -29.07 19.49
CA SER A 138 -12.84 -27.89 20.30
C SER A 138 -12.30 -26.74 19.45
N LEU A 139 -12.81 -25.51 19.67
CA LEU A 139 -12.25 -24.29 19.12
C LEU A 139 -10.90 -23.97 19.80
N ARG A 140 -9.83 -23.78 19.01
CA ARG A 140 -8.49 -23.44 19.50
C ARG A 140 -8.15 -21.97 19.41
N GLY A 141 -8.72 -21.26 18.44
CA GLY A 141 -8.44 -19.84 18.24
C GLY A 141 -9.28 -19.25 17.13
N THR A 142 -9.48 -17.95 17.22
CA THR A 142 -10.10 -17.15 16.16
C THR A 142 -9.19 -15.96 15.88
N SER A 143 -8.87 -15.72 14.62
CA SER A 143 -8.13 -14.55 14.18
C SER A 143 -8.86 -13.83 13.06
N ALA A 144 -8.53 -12.55 12.87
CA ALA A 144 -9.06 -11.72 11.82
C ALA A 144 -7.92 -11.06 11.04
N SER A 145 -8.10 -10.90 9.74
CA SER A 145 -7.20 -10.13 8.89
C SER A 145 -7.96 -9.27 7.90
N LEU A 146 -7.34 -8.16 7.50
CA LEU A 146 -7.80 -7.27 6.46
C LEU A 146 -6.79 -7.22 5.32
N GLU A 147 -7.28 -7.24 4.10
CA GLU A 147 -6.46 -7.11 2.90
C GLU A 147 -7.10 -6.12 1.93
N ILE A 148 -6.34 -5.09 1.54
CA ILE A 148 -6.69 -4.13 0.49
C ILE A 148 -5.89 -4.50 -0.75
N ARG A 149 -6.58 -4.63 -1.88
CA ARG A 149 -5.98 -4.68 -3.23
C ARG A 149 -6.55 -3.55 -4.04
N ALA A 150 -5.71 -2.64 -4.49
CA ALA A 150 -6.15 -1.46 -5.21
C ALA A 150 -5.29 -1.20 -6.43
N SER A 151 -5.87 -0.47 -7.38
CA SER A 151 -5.13 0.03 -8.51
C SER A 151 -5.73 1.34 -8.99
N TRP A 152 -4.88 2.31 -9.32
CA TRP A 152 -5.28 3.64 -9.77
C TRP A 152 -4.26 4.22 -10.75
N THR A 153 -4.64 5.33 -11.35
CA THR A 153 -3.85 6.03 -12.35
C THR A 153 -3.46 7.41 -11.82
N PRO A 154 -2.17 7.64 -11.50
CA PRO A 154 -1.66 8.95 -11.12
C PRO A 154 -1.94 10.00 -12.19
N THR A 155 -2.23 11.23 -11.80
CA THR A 155 -2.39 12.35 -12.75
C THR A 155 -1.08 13.11 -13.01
N SER A 156 0.02 12.68 -12.38
CA SER A 156 1.35 13.29 -12.44
C SER A 156 2.42 12.20 -12.55
N TYR A 157 3.60 12.58 -13.05
CA TYR A 157 4.77 11.68 -13.10
C TYR A 157 5.57 11.69 -11.79
N ASP A 158 5.36 12.68 -10.92
CA ASP A 158 5.83 12.63 -9.53
C ASP A 158 4.90 11.71 -8.74
N LEU A 159 5.47 10.61 -8.24
CA LEU A 159 4.75 9.56 -7.52
C LEU A 159 5.04 9.58 -6.01
N SER A 160 5.73 10.60 -5.50
CA SER A 160 6.08 10.76 -4.09
C SER A 160 4.83 10.65 -3.19
N ALA A 161 3.78 11.40 -3.52
CA ALA A 161 2.53 11.43 -2.76
C ALA A 161 1.82 10.06 -2.78
N HIS A 162 1.81 9.37 -3.92
CA HIS A 162 1.20 8.04 -4.04
C HIS A 162 1.95 6.98 -3.23
N PHE A 163 3.28 7.04 -3.26
CA PHE A 163 4.12 6.14 -2.49
C PHE A 163 3.95 6.35 -0.98
N LEU A 164 3.98 7.60 -0.51
CA LEU A 164 3.79 7.92 0.89
C LEU A 164 2.37 7.61 1.37
N ALA A 165 1.34 7.80 0.52
CA ALA A 165 -0.02 7.38 0.84
C ALA A 165 -0.15 5.86 1.04
N TRP A 166 0.56 5.06 0.25
CA TRP A 166 0.62 3.61 0.46
C TRP A 166 1.33 3.25 1.77
N VAL A 167 2.41 3.96 2.13
CA VAL A 167 3.09 3.81 3.43
C VAL A 167 2.15 4.17 4.59
N ASP A 168 1.40 5.28 4.49
CA ASP A 168 0.43 5.67 5.52
C ASP A 168 -0.71 4.64 5.64
N THR A 169 -1.12 4.03 4.53
CA THR A 169 -2.13 2.96 4.54
C THR A 169 -1.64 1.74 5.33
N LEU A 170 -0.36 1.35 5.19
CA LEU A 170 0.25 0.27 5.99
C LEU A 170 0.20 0.58 7.48
N LEU A 171 0.47 1.84 7.85
CA LEU A 171 0.45 2.27 9.25
C LEU A 171 -0.97 2.27 9.82
N GLN A 172 -1.90 2.84 9.07
CA GLN A 172 -3.30 2.91 9.47
C GLN A 172 -3.90 1.52 9.65
N SER A 173 -3.51 0.54 8.82
CA SER A 173 -3.98 -0.84 8.96
C SER A 173 -3.46 -1.57 10.20
N THR A 174 -2.47 -1.00 10.90
CA THR A 174 -1.98 -1.49 12.20
C THR A 174 -2.52 -0.71 13.40
N GLY A 175 -3.48 0.20 13.18
CA GLY A 175 -4.08 1.01 14.23
C GLY A 175 -3.31 2.29 14.58
N PHE A 176 -2.22 2.61 13.87
CA PHE A 176 -1.55 3.90 14.04
C PHE A 176 -2.27 5.00 13.26
N SER A 177 -2.67 6.06 13.95
CA SER A 177 -3.10 7.28 13.28
C SER A 177 -1.88 8.07 12.78
N PRO A 178 -1.92 8.70 11.58
CA PRO A 178 -0.85 9.57 11.10
C PRO A 178 -0.42 10.67 12.08
N GLU A 179 -1.31 11.10 12.98
CA GLU A 179 -1.02 12.12 14.00
C GLU A 179 -0.21 11.59 15.20
N GLU A 180 -0.33 10.29 15.51
CA GLU A 180 0.42 9.65 16.61
C GLU A 180 1.93 9.57 16.29
N ASN A 181 2.30 9.69 15.01
CA ASN A 181 3.68 9.82 14.56
C ASN A 181 4.37 11.11 15.03
N VAL A 182 3.62 12.14 15.43
CA VAL A 182 4.18 13.43 15.90
C VAL A 182 4.47 13.40 17.41
N VAL A 183 3.80 12.54 18.19
CA VAL A 183 3.86 12.56 19.66
C VAL A 183 5.04 11.74 20.21
N GLY A 184 5.59 10.79 19.44
CA GLY A 184 6.75 9.97 19.85
C GLY A 184 8.09 10.72 20.02
N LEU A 185 8.15 12.01 19.67
CA LEU A 185 9.37 12.84 19.73
C LEU A 185 9.49 13.73 20.98
N ARG A 186 8.65 13.55 22.01
CA ARG A 186 8.72 14.34 23.26
C ARG A 186 9.16 13.57 24.50
N SER A 187 9.60 12.34 24.40
CA SER A 187 10.04 11.57 25.57
C SER A 187 11.15 10.58 25.25
N LEU A 188 12.30 11.08 24.79
CA LEU A 188 13.63 10.49 25.00
C LEU A 188 14.67 11.61 25.16
#